data_AF-A0A7C3TGL1-F1
#
_entry.id   AF-A0A7C3TGL1-F1
#
_cell.length_a   1.000
_cell.length_b   1.000
_cell.length_c   1.000
_cell.angle_alpha   90.00
_cell.angle_beta   90.00
_cell.angle_gamma   90.00
#
_symmetry.space_group_name_H-M   'P 1'
#
loop_
_entity.id
_entity.type
_entity.pdbx_description
1 polymer ?
#
loop_
_entity_poly.entity_id
_entity_poly.type
_entity_poly.pdbx_seq_one_letter_code
_entity_poly.pdbx_strand_id
1 'polypeptide(L)'
;MGSASSKILIVPNLKTSSIKASRIIQSEANIERIFLPEPEGLEPYIKAYGRGRISYEDFIDGVRGSGLIPEPIGSWLYTFEPILMGLSQILKQNKSLEIFCYKDAEELERASRLSSEITLLTYRSNVSGRINVDDWIRTISEYMVGREDALSREAQRIIAMTGDSGNIVLSGLGGKELKRLLSGSLNIQIQCVEKFYHFTPIEILQTVIVRGDVDRCYIESLVRCHLEYVNSYVLRSWNRDLAYYRWVDDKIPRLRSCLREFEIEELKVL
;
A
#
# COMPACT_ATOMS: atom_id res chain seq x y z
N MET A 1 -6.54 -29.49 -16.59
CA MET A 1 -7.19 -28.39 -15.86
C MET A 1 -6.32 -27.16 -16.04
N GLY A 2 -6.84 -26.09 -16.62
CA GLY A 2 -6.07 -24.84 -16.76
C GLY A 2 -5.78 -24.26 -15.39
N SER A 3 -4.58 -23.78 -15.14
CA SER A 3 -4.28 -23.06 -13.90
C SER A 3 -5.13 -21.79 -13.85
N ALA A 4 -5.78 -21.55 -12.71
CA ALA A 4 -6.58 -20.36 -12.49
C ALA A 4 -5.75 -19.09 -12.78
N SER A 5 -6.30 -18.18 -13.57
CA SER A 5 -5.62 -16.95 -13.95
C SER A 5 -5.97 -15.82 -13.01
N SER A 6 -4.95 -15.11 -12.51
CA SER A 6 -5.13 -13.94 -11.67
C SER A 6 -4.20 -12.80 -12.07
N LYS A 7 -4.67 -11.56 -11.87
CA LYS A 7 -3.91 -10.34 -12.12
C LYS A 7 -3.61 -9.64 -10.81
N ILE A 8 -2.33 -9.46 -10.48
CA ILE A 8 -1.88 -8.64 -9.35
C ILE A 8 -1.67 -7.20 -9.83
N LEU A 9 -2.37 -6.27 -9.21
CA LEU A 9 -2.15 -4.84 -9.34
C LEU A 9 -1.30 -4.36 -8.15
N ILE A 10 -0.05 -3.97 -8.41
CA ILE A 10 0.78 -3.28 -7.41
C ILE A 10 0.33 -1.82 -7.35
N VAL A 11 -0.13 -1.40 -6.17
CA VAL A 11 -0.66 -0.08 -5.84
C VAL A 11 0.23 0.53 -4.75
N PRO A 12 1.17 1.43 -5.11
CA PRO A 12 1.92 2.19 -4.13
C PRO A 12 1.00 3.00 -3.19
N ASN A 13 1.52 3.37 -2.02
CA ASN A 13 0.75 4.02 -0.94
C ASN A 13 0.52 5.52 -1.21
N LEU A 14 -0.03 5.84 -2.38
CA LEU A 14 -0.35 7.17 -2.90
C LEU A 14 -1.82 7.22 -3.33
N LYS A 15 -2.50 8.35 -3.13
CA LYS A 15 -3.90 8.51 -3.53
C LYS A 15 -4.06 8.44 -5.05
N THR A 16 -3.12 9.00 -5.82
CA THR A 16 -3.07 8.89 -7.29
C THR A 16 -2.97 7.44 -7.76
N SER A 17 -2.19 6.62 -7.08
CA SER A 17 -2.05 5.19 -7.38
C SER A 17 -3.36 4.45 -7.14
N SER A 18 -4.06 4.74 -6.04
CA SER A 18 -5.39 4.20 -5.78
C SER A 18 -6.42 4.64 -6.82
N ILE A 19 -6.41 5.90 -7.26
CA ILE A 19 -7.28 6.38 -8.34
C ILE A 19 -7.02 5.61 -9.64
N LYS A 20 -5.74 5.37 -10.00
CA LYS A 20 -5.37 4.59 -11.18
C LYS A 20 -5.80 3.13 -11.07
N ALA A 21 -5.59 2.50 -9.91
CA ALA A 21 -6.08 1.15 -9.62
C ALA A 21 -7.59 1.06 -9.80
N SER A 22 -8.35 1.99 -9.20
CA SER A 22 -9.81 2.06 -9.35
C SER A 22 -10.22 2.10 -10.82
N ARG A 23 -9.60 2.97 -11.63
CA ARG A 23 -9.89 3.06 -13.08
C ARG A 23 -9.58 1.77 -13.82
N ILE A 24 -8.46 1.11 -13.52
CA ILE A 24 -8.10 -0.19 -14.13
C ILE A 24 -9.16 -1.23 -13.82
N ILE A 25 -9.55 -1.36 -12.54
CA ILE A 25 -10.58 -2.32 -12.09
C ILE A 25 -11.90 -2.02 -12.80
N GLN A 26 -12.31 -0.76 -12.88
CA GLN A 26 -13.56 -0.38 -13.57
C GLN A 26 -13.55 -0.65 -15.07
N SER A 27 -12.38 -0.64 -15.71
CA SER A 27 -12.24 -0.91 -17.14
C SER A 27 -12.13 -2.38 -17.50
N GLU A 28 -11.87 -3.25 -16.51
CA GLU A 28 -11.66 -4.68 -16.78
C GLU A 28 -13.01 -5.38 -17.00
N ALA A 29 -13.15 -6.02 -18.15
CA ALA A 29 -14.31 -6.84 -18.44
C ALA A 29 -14.23 -8.17 -17.67
N ASN A 30 -15.39 -8.67 -17.21
CA ASN A 30 -15.53 -9.99 -16.59
C ASN A 30 -14.77 -10.18 -15.26
N ILE A 31 -14.70 -9.16 -14.41
CA ILE A 31 -14.23 -9.36 -13.03
C ILE A 31 -15.29 -10.15 -12.25
N GLU A 32 -14.86 -11.25 -11.65
CA GLU A 32 -15.65 -12.08 -10.74
C GLU A 32 -15.25 -11.87 -9.29
N ARG A 33 -13.94 -11.72 -9.03
CA ARG A 33 -13.38 -11.65 -7.67
C ARG A 33 -12.33 -10.56 -7.54
N ILE A 34 -12.44 -9.78 -6.48
CA ILE A 34 -11.44 -8.78 -6.10
C ILE A 34 -10.89 -9.11 -4.71
N PHE A 35 -9.57 -9.22 -4.63
CA PHE A 35 -8.83 -9.41 -3.39
C PHE A 35 -8.21 -8.07 -2.98
N LEU A 36 -8.60 -7.58 -1.81
CA LEU A 36 -8.15 -6.30 -1.27
C LEU A 36 -7.09 -6.51 -0.19
N PRO A 37 -6.03 -5.67 -0.15
CA PRO A 37 -4.95 -5.74 0.84
C PRO A 37 -5.37 -5.16 2.19
N GLU A 38 -6.61 -5.42 2.58
CA GLU A 38 -7.30 -4.94 3.77
C GLU A 38 -7.50 -6.10 4.76
N PRO A 39 -7.74 -5.81 6.05
CA PRO A 39 -7.95 -6.84 7.04
C PRO A 39 -9.24 -7.62 6.80
N GLU A 40 -9.16 -8.94 7.01
CA GLU A 40 -10.33 -9.82 7.09
C GLU A 40 -11.39 -9.25 8.02
N GLY A 41 -12.66 -9.35 7.62
CA GLY A 41 -13.80 -8.80 8.37
C GLY A 41 -14.24 -7.42 7.90
N LEU A 42 -13.51 -6.75 6.99
CA LEU A 42 -13.97 -5.52 6.36
C LEU A 42 -14.93 -5.72 5.18
N GLU A 43 -14.98 -6.91 4.61
CA GLU A 43 -15.81 -7.24 3.45
C GLU A 43 -17.30 -6.89 3.65
N PRO A 44 -17.93 -7.17 4.82
CA PRO A 44 -19.32 -6.82 5.05
C PRO A 44 -19.59 -5.33 4.92
N TYR A 45 -18.70 -4.48 5.46
CA TYR A 45 -18.81 -3.02 5.39
C TYR A 45 -18.64 -2.53 3.95
N ILE A 46 -17.60 -3.01 3.26
CA ILE A 46 -17.30 -2.65 1.87
C ILE A 46 -18.47 -3.04 0.96
N LYS A 47 -19.00 -4.26 1.12
CA LYS A 47 -20.13 -4.77 0.33
C LYS A 47 -21.43 -4.02 0.66
N ALA A 48 -21.68 -3.69 1.93
CA ALA A 48 -22.85 -2.93 2.33
C ALA A 48 -22.85 -1.52 1.72
N TYR A 49 -21.73 -0.79 1.85
CA TYR A 49 -21.56 0.52 1.24
C TYR A 49 -21.65 0.45 -0.28
N GLY A 50 -20.87 -0.44 -0.90
CA GLY A 50 -20.80 -0.54 -2.35
C GLY A 50 -22.12 -0.95 -3.02
N ARG A 51 -23.00 -1.66 -2.30
CA ARG A 51 -24.37 -1.99 -2.75
C ARG A 51 -25.41 -0.93 -2.39
N GLY A 52 -25.01 0.18 -1.78
CA GLY A 52 -25.89 1.28 -1.38
C GLY A 52 -26.81 0.96 -0.20
N ARG A 53 -26.41 0.03 0.68
CA ARG A 53 -27.20 -0.36 1.88
C ARG A 53 -26.95 0.53 3.10
N ILE A 54 -25.79 1.18 3.13
CA ILE A 54 -25.37 2.10 4.20
C ILE A 54 -24.81 3.37 3.57
N SER A 55 -24.86 4.48 4.30
CA SER A 55 -24.22 5.74 3.89
C SER A 55 -22.68 5.64 4.00
N TYR A 56 -21.97 6.67 3.52
CA TYR A 56 -20.51 6.74 3.68
C TYR A 56 -20.13 6.99 5.15
N GLU A 57 -20.92 7.80 5.85
CA GLU A 57 -20.78 8.09 7.27
C GLU A 57 -20.95 6.81 8.09
N ASP A 58 -22.01 6.03 7.83
CA ASP A 58 -22.24 4.74 8.49
C ASP A 58 -21.12 3.74 8.20
N PHE A 59 -20.54 3.77 6.99
CA PHE A 59 -19.38 2.96 6.65
C PHE A 59 -18.18 3.34 7.52
N ILE A 60 -17.86 4.62 7.63
CA ILE A 60 -16.74 5.11 8.46
C ILE A 60 -16.95 4.72 9.91
N ASP A 61 -18.15 4.94 10.45
CA ASP A 61 -18.46 4.64 11.85
C ASP A 61 -18.46 3.13 12.12
N GLY A 62 -18.93 2.32 11.17
CA GLY A 62 -18.83 0.86 11.24
C GLY A 62 -17.39 0.35 11.23
N VAL A 63 -16.55 0.88 10.33
CA VAL A 63 -15.11 0.54 10.29
C VAL A 63 -14.43 0.96 11.58
N ARG A 64 -14.71 2.16 12.09
CA ARG A 64 -14.17 2.64 13.37
C ARG A 64 -14.58 1.75 14.54
N GLY A 65 -15.87 1.42 14.62
CA GLY A 65 -16.42 0.56 15.68
C GLY A 65 -15.88 -0.88 15.63
N SER A 66 -15.41 -1.35 14.47
CA SER A 66 -14.85 -2.69 14.32
C SER A 66 -13.46 -2.85 14.95
N GLY A 67 -12.69 -1.76 15.08
CA GLY A 67 -11.29 -1.80 15.53
C GLY A 67 -10.32 -2.49 14.58
N LEU A 68 -10.75 -2.88 13.36
CA LEU A 68 -9.90 -3.58 12.39
C LEU A 68 -8.85 -2.67 11.72
N ILE A 69 -9.12 -1.37 11.63
CA ILE A 69 -8.21 -0.37 11.07
C ILE A 69 -7.61 0.45 12.23
N PRO A 70 -6.27 0.51 12.36
CA PRO A 70 -5.62 1.37 13.36
C PRO A 70 -5.94 2.85 13.15
N GLU A 71 -6.18 3.58 14.24
CA GLU A 71 -6.33 5.04 14.20
C GLU A 71 -4.96 5.72 13.91
N PRO A 72 -4.96 6.87 13.21
CA PRO A 72 -6.11 7.59 12.68
C PRO A 72 -6.64 7.01 11.36
N ILE A 73 -7.95 6.72 11.29
CA ILE A 73 -8.62 6.15 10.11
C ILE A 73 -8.43 7.01 8.84
N GLY A 74 -8.30 8.33 9.01
CA GLY A 74 -8.08 9.25 7.89
C GLY A 74 -6.84 8.92 7.04
N SER A 75 -5.77 8.40 7.65
CA SER A 75 -4.56 8.00 6.92
C SER A 75 -4.81 6.80 6.00
N TRP A 76 -5.66 5.86 6.45
CA TRP A 76 -6.09 4.71 5.66
C TRP A 76 -7.09 5.12 4.56
N LEU A 77 -8.09 5.93 4.91
CA LEU A 77 -9.08 6.45 3.95
C LEU A 77 -8.43 7.23 2.82
N TYR A 78 -7.36 7.99 3.09
CA TYR A 78 -6.65 8.77 2.07
C TYR A 78 -6.31 7.96 0.82
N THR A 79 -5.93 6.68 1.00
CA THR A 79 -5.62 5.76 -0.11
C THR A 79 -6.76 4.77 -0.40
N PHE A 80 -7.58 4.40 0.57
CA PHE A 80 -8.62 3.40 0.36
C PHE A 80 -9.89 3.97 -0.28
N GLU A 81 -10.25 5.23 0.02
CA GLU A 81 -11.47 5.87 -0.45
C GLU A 81 -11.62 5.85 -1.98
N PRO A 82 -10.58 6.16 -2.81
CA PRO A 82 -10.71 6.03 -4.26
C PRO A 82 -11.05 4.62 -4.73
N ILE A 83 -10.48 3.58 -4.09
CA ILE A 83 -10.79 2.18 -4.39
C ILE A 83 -12.23 1.86 -3.99
N LEU A 84 -12.65 2.28 -2.80
CA LEU A 84 -14.01 2.09 -2.30
C LEU A 84 -15.07 2.73 -3.22
N MET A 85 -14.84 3.98 -3.64
CA MET A 85 -15.70 4.67 -4.61
C MET A 85 -15.74 3.90 -5.93
N GLY A 86 -14.59 3.44 -6.41
CA GLY A 86 -14.47 2.61 -7.61
C GLY A 86 -15.31 1.34 -7.56
N LEU A 87 -15.13 0.58 -6.49
CA LEU A 87 -15.87 -0.65 -6.21
C LEU A 87 -17.37 -0.41 -6.07
N SER A 88 -17.78 0.71 -5.47
CA SER A 88 -19.21 1.04 -5.32
C SER A 88 -19.92 1.16 -6.66
N GLN A 89 -19.25 1.67 -7.69
CA GLN A 89 -19.82 1.78 -9.03
C GLN A 89 -19.98 0.39 -9.67
N ILE A 90 -19.01 -0.50 -9.47
CA ILE A 90 -19.04 -1.85 -10.02
C ILE A 90 -20.10 -2.70 -9.30
N LEU A 91 -20.15 -2.65 -7.97
CA LEU A 91 -21.10 -3.43 -7.16
C LEU A 91 -22.57 -3.06 -7.40
N LYS A 92 -22.84 -1.80 -7.79
CA LYS A 92 -24.19 -1.38 -8.21
C LYS A 92 -24.64 -2.07 -9.49
N GLN A 93 -23.70 -2.38 -10.40
CA GLN A 93 -23.98 -2.99 -11.71
C GLN A 93 -23.87 -4.52 -11.68
N ASN A 94 -22.85 -5.04 -11.01
CA ASN A 94 -22.54 -6.46 -10.89
C ASN A 94 -22.76 -6.95 -9.45
N LYS A 95 -23.94 -7.51 -9.19
CA LYS A 95 -24.30 -8.01 -7.86
C LYS A 95 -23.57 -9.30 -7.46
N SER A 96 -23.05 -10.05 -8.44
CA SER A 96 -22.34 -11.31 -8.23
C SER A 96 -20.83 -11.13 -7.98
N LEU A 97 -20.29 -9.91 -8.11
CA LEU A 97 -18.90 -9.63 -7.76
C LEU A 97 -18.62 -10.02 -6.30
N GLU A 98 -17.63 -10.87 -6.10
CA GLU A 98 -17.13 -11.22 -4.77
C GLU A 98 -15.94 -10.34 -4.40
N ILE A 99 -15.92 -9.92 -3.14
CA ILE A 99 -14.81 -9.15 -2.56
C ILE A 99 -14.31 -9.94 -1.36
N PHE A 100 -13.00 -10.11 -1.30
CA PHE A 100 -12.26 -10.77 -0.23
C PHE A 100 -11.16 -9.84 0.27
N CYS A 101 -11.03 -9.69 1.58
CA CYS A 101 -9.91 -9.04 2.24
C CYS A 101 -8.98 -10.15 2.71
N TYR A 102 -7.68 -10.02 2.47
CA TYR A 102 -6.75 -11.16 2.68
C TYR A 102 -5.69 -10.90 3.75
N LYS A 103 -5.59 -9.67 4.26
CA LYS A 103 -4.61 -9.34 5.30
C LYS A 103 -5.11 -9.69 6.69
N ASP A 104 -4.14 -9.93 7.55
CA ASP A 104 -4.34 -10.07 8.98
C ASP A 104 -4.45 -8.68 9.63
N ALA A 105 -5.43 -8.46 10.50
CA ALA A 105 -5.55 -7.21 11.25
C ALA A 105 -4.33 -6.99 12.17
N GLU A 106 -3.74 -8.06 12.70
CA GLU A 106 -2.54 -7.98 13.54
C GLU A 106 -1.34 -7.46 12.74
N GLU A 107 -1.22 -7.85 11.46
CA GLU A 107 -0.18 -7.36 10.57
C GLU A 107 -0.34 -5.85 10.29
N LEU A 108 -1.57 -5.38 10.16
CA LEU A 108 -1.85 -3.96 9.99
C LEU A 108 -1.49 -3.16 11.26
N GLU A 109 -1.75 -3.71 12.43
CA GLU A 109 -1.35 -3.11 13.71
C GLU A 109 0.19 -3.04 13.85
N ARG A 110 0.90 -4.13 13.51
CA ARG A 110 2.37 -4.15 13.49
C ARG A 110 2.94 -3.10 12.53
N ALA A 111 2.36 -2.96 11.34
CA ALA A 111 2.79 -1.94 10.38
C ALA A 111 2.56 -0.50 10.91
N SER A 112 1.43 -0.27 11.60
CA SER A 112 1.15 1.03 12.24
C SER A 112 2.15 1.36 13.37
N ARG A 113 2.52 0.35 14.17
CA ARG A 113 3.52 0.47 15.23
C ARG A 113 4.90 0.82 14.67
N LEU A 114 5.33 0.10 13.62
CA LEU A 114 6.59 0.40 12.93
C LEU A 114 6.61 1.85 12.41
N SER A 115 5.53 2.31 11.80
CA SER A 115 5.42 3.69 11.31
C SER A 115 5.60 4.72 12.43
N SER A 116 5.02 4.45 13.60
CA SER A 116 5.17 5.29 14.79
C SER A 116 6.61 5.30 15.33
N GLU A 117 7.27 4.14 15.36
CA GLU A 117 8.66 3.99 15.79
C GLU A 117 9.63 4.70 14.83
N ILE A 118 9.44 4.53 13.52
CA ILE A 118 10.20 5.27 12.49
C ILE A 118 10.01 6.78 12.67
N THR A 119 8.78 7.23 12.91
CA THR A 119 8.49 8.66 13.16
C THR A 119 9.25 9.17 14.37
N LEU A 120 9.29 8.39 15.47
CA LEU A 120 10.04 8.74 16.68
C LEU A 120 11.56 8.78 16.43
N LEU A 121 12.09 7.83 15.67
CA LEU A 121 13.51 7.81 15.29
C LEU A 121 13.87 9.02 14.41
N THR A 122 13.02 9.35 13.44
CA THR A 122 13.15 10.55 12.61
C THR A 122 13.19 11.81 13.46
N TYR A 123 12.23 11.96 14.39
CA TYR A 123 12.18 13.09 15.30
C TYR A 123 13.45 13.20 16.17
N ARG A 124 13.85 12.10 16.82
CA ARG A 124 15.06 12.05 17.67
C ARG A 124 16.32 12.40 16.89
N SER A 125 16.44 11.89 15.66
CA SER A 125 17.60 12.17 14.80
C SER A 125 17.65 13.64 14.39
N ASN A 126 16.49 14.24 14.09
CA ASN A 126 16.40 15.67 13.78
C ASN A 126 16.75 16.57 14.99
N VAL A 127 16.25 16.25 16.18
CA VAL A 127 16.49 17.06 17.39
C VAL A 127 17.93 16.94 17.88
N SER A 128 18.48 15.73 17.88
CA SER A 128 19.83 15.49 18.38
C SER A 128 20.94 15.77 17.36
N GLY A 129 20.60 15.84 16.06
CA GLY A 129 21.56 15.90 14.96
C GLY A 129 22.40 14.63 14.80
N ARG A 130 22.06 13.54 15.50
CA ARG A 130 22.78 12.27 15.50
C ARG A 130 21.88 11.14 15.00
N ILE A 131 22.44 10.25 14.19
CA ILE A 131 21.74 9.04 13.71
C ILE A 131 22.27 7.84 14.49
N ASN A 132 21.40 7.16 15.21
CA ASN A 132 21.72 5.86 15.80
C ASN A 132 21.32 4.74 14.85
N VAL A 133 22.27 4.29 14.01
CA VAL A 133 22.03 3.24 13.01
C VAL A 133 21.51 1.94 13.62
N ASP A 134 21.96 1.57 14.83
CA ASP A 134 21.51 0.33 15.49
C ASP A 134 20.02 0.37 15.84
N ASP A 135 19.52 1.53 16.27
CA ASP A 135 18.10 1.69 16.57
C ASP A 135 17.24 1.51 15.32
N TRP A 136 17.68 2.03 14.17
CA TRP A 136 17.00 1.88 12.89
C TRP A 136 17.00 0.42 12.42
N ILE A 137 18.16 -0.24 12.47
CA ILE A 137 18.28 -1.66 12.09
C ILE A 137 17.37 -2.50 12.97
N ARG A 138 17.45 -2.35 14.30
CA ARG A 138 16.64 -3.10 15.26
C ARG A 138 15.14 -2.92 14.99
N THR A 139 14.68 -1.67 14.93
CA THR A 139 13.26 -1.32 14.73
C THR A 139 12.70 -1.95 13.46
N ILE A 140 13.42 -1.83 12.34
CA ILE A 140 12.98 -2.41 11.07
C ILE A 140 13.06 -3.94 11.10
N SER A 141 14.12 -4.51 11.66
CA SER A 141 14.29 -5.97 11.72
C SER A 141 13.24 -6.64 12.59
N GLU A 142 12.89 -6.05 13.72
CA GLU A 142 11.85 -6.57 14.64
C GLU A 142 10.48 -6.66 13.95
N TYR A 143 10.10 -5.66 13.15
CA TYR A 143 8.88 -5.75 12.34
C TYR A 143 8.93 -6.85 11.27
N MET A 144 10.11 -7.11 10.71
CA MET A 144 10.27 -8.13 9.66
C MET A 144 10.16 -9.55 10.22
N VAL A 145 10.36 -9.75 11.54
CA VAL A 145 10.11 -11.03 12.21
C VAL A 145 8.63 -11.39 12.06
N GLY A 146 8.35 -12.55 11.45
CA GLY A 146 6.99 -13.05 11.24
C GLY A 146 6.28 -12.46 10.01
N ARG A 147 6.87 -11.48 9.31
CA ARG A 147 6.29 -10.91 8.08
C ARG A 147 6.19 -11.96 6.96
N GLU A 148 7.18 -12.85 6.85
CA GLU A 148 7.17 -13.94 5.86
C GLU A 148 6.07 -14.95 6.13
N ASP A 149 5.83 -15.29 7.40
CA ASP A 149 4.73 -16.16 7.80
C ASP A 149 3.38 -15.50 7.53
N ALA A 150 3.24 -14.21 7.84
CA ALA A 150 2.04 -13.43 7.53
C ALA A 150 1.76 -13.41 6.03
N LEU A 151 2.79 -13.15 5.20
CA LEU A 151 2.67 -13.16 3.75
C LEU A 151 2.29 -14.55 3.19
N SER A 152 2.80 -15.61 3.81
CA SER A 152 2.45 -16.99 3.45
C SER A 152 0.98 -17.29 3.74
N ARG A 153 0.46 -16.84 4.90
CA ARG A 153 -0.97 -16.93 5.23
C ARG A 153 -1.84 -16.11 4.27
N GLU A 154 -1.44 -14.87 3.96
CA GLU A 154 -2.09 -14.02 2.96
C GLU A 154 -2.20 -14.74 1.59
N ALA A 155 -1.11 -15.35 1.13
CA ALA A 155 -1.08 -16.10 -0.13
C ALA A 155 -2.01 -17.33 -0.11
N GLN A 156 -2.01 -18.10 0.97
CA GLN A 156 -2.88 -19.26 1.13
C GLN A 156 -4.37 -18.88 1.10
N ARG A 157 -4.74 -17.76 1.74
CA ARG A 157 -6.11 -17.23 1.70
C ARG A 157 -6.54 -16.87 0.28
N ILE A 158 -5.68 -16.16 -0.46
CA ILE A 158 -5.95 -15.82 -1.86
C ILE A 158 -6.18 -17.09 -2.67
N ILE A 159 -5.29 -18.10 -2.56
CA ILE A 159 -5.43 -19.37 -3.27
C ILE A 159 -6.76 -20.06 -2.93
N ALA A 160 -7.13 -20.12 -1.65
CA ALA A 160 -8.35 -20.80 -1.19
C ALA A 160 -9.64 -20.19 -1.74
N MET A 161 -9.63 -18.88 -2.03
CA MET A 161 -10.80 -18.12 -2.50
C MET A 161 -10.74 -17.78 -3.99
N THR A 162 -9.66 -18.17 -4.68
CA THR A 162 -9.47 -17.92 -6.12
C THR A 162 -10.40 -18.83 -6.92
N GLY A 163 -11.11 -18.25 -7.90
CA GLY A 163 -11.85 -19.04 -8.88
C GLY A 163 -11.06 -19.26 -10.17
N ASP A 164 -11.67 -19.94 -11.14
CA ASP A 164 -10.99 -20.31 -12.39
C ASP A 164 -10.51 -19.10 -13.21
N SER A 165 -11.25 -17.98 -13.19
CA SER A 165 -10.93 -16.77 -13.93
C SER A 165 -11.49 -15.50 -13.27
N GLY A 166 -11.21 -14.33 -13.85
CA GLY A 166 -11.78 -13.05 -13.40
C GLY A 166 -11.27 -12.57 -12.03
N ASN A 167 -10.09 -13.01 -11.61
CA ASN A 167 -9.50 -12.67 -10.31
C ASN A 167 -8.54 -11.47 -10.42
N ILE A 168 -8.80 -10.41 -9.64
CA ILE A 168 -7.90 -9.27 -9.47
C ILE A 168 -7.44 -9.19 -8.02
N VAL A 169 -6.13 -9.12 -7.80
CA VAL A 169 -5.53 -8.94 -6.47
C VAL A 169 -4.86 -7.58 -6.40
N LEU A 170 -5.33 -6.72 -5.50
CA LEU A 170 -4.66 -5.47 -5.18
C LEU A 170 -3.59 -5.77 -4.14
N SER A 171 -2.38 -5.24 -4.33
CA SER A 171 -1.28 -5.40 -3.39
C SER A 171 -0.47 -4.12 -3.28
N GLY A 172 0.17 -3.90 -2.14
CA GLY A 172 1.17 -2.86 -2.01
C GLY A 172 2.47 -3.21 -2.74
N LEU A 173 3.59 -2.61 -2.32
CA LEU A 173 4.90 -2.87 -2.93
C LEU A 173 5.37 -4.33 -2.78
N GLY A 174 4.83 -5.09 -1.81
CA GLY A 174 5.07 -6.52 -1.62
C GLY A 174 4.42 -7.45 -2.65
N GLY A 175 3.80 -6.90 -3.71
CA GLY A 175 3.11 -7.71 -4.73
C GLY A 175 4.03 -8.66 -5.51
N LYS A 176 5.34 -8.40 -5.57
CA LYS A 176 6.32 -9.30 -6.21
C LYS A 176 6.57 -10.55 -5.36
N GLU A 177 6.72 -10.38 -4.05
CA GLU A 177 6.86 -11.46 -3.09
C GLU A 177 5.58 -12.29 -3.04
N LEU A 178 4.42 -11.62 -3.06
CA LEU A 178 3.13 -12.30 -3.16
C LEU A 178 3.01 -13.10 -4.46
N LYS A 179 3.41 -12.54 -5.61
CA LYS A 179 3.48 -13.29 -6.88
C LYS A 179 4.33 -14.55 -6.74
N ARG A 180 5.51 -14.47 -6.12
CA ARG A 180 6.41 -15.62 -5.95
C ARG A 180 5.70 -16.77 -5.22
N LEU A 181 4.96 -16.46 -4.16
CA LEU A 181 4.20 -17.45 -3.39
C LEU A 181 3.00 -18.02 -4.15
N LEU A 182 2.30 -17.18 -4.91
CA LEU A 182 1.12 -17.59 -5.68
C LEU A 182 1.47 -18.35 -6.97
N SER A 183 2.66 -18.13 -7.55
CA SER A 183 3.03 -18.71 -8.86
C SER A 183 3.13 -20.23 -8.86
N GLY A 184 3.22 -20.87 -7.68
CA GLY A 184 3.17 -22.33 -7.57
C GLY A 184 1.77 -22.93 -7.78
N SER A 185 0.71 -22.11 -7.66
CA SER A 185 -0.68 -22.56 -7.71
C SER A 185 -1.51 -21.84 -8.79
N LEU A 186 -1.12 -20.62 -9.17
CA LEU A 186 -1.89 -19.74 -10.03
C LEU A 186 -1.05 -19.21 -11.19
N ASN A 187 -1.68 -18.96 -12.34
CA ASN A 187 -1.06 -18.21 -13.42
C ASN A 187 -1.20 -16.71 -13.18
N ILE A 188 -0.12 -16.07 -12.73
CA ILE A 188 -0.12 -14.68 -12.26
C ILE A 188 0.46 -13.71 -13.29
N GLN A 189 -0.37 -12.78 -13.75
CA GLN A 189 0.07 -11.54 -14.37
C GLN A 189 0.30 -10.47 -13.30
N ILE A 190 1.33 -9.65 -13.45
CA ILE A 190 1.61 -8.56 -12.50
C ILE A 190 1.76 -7.24 -13.25
N GLN A 191 1.12 -6.21 -12.74
CA GLN A 191 1.15 -4.86 -13.28
C GLN A 191 1.29 -3.86 -12.12
N CYS A 192 2.25 -2.94 -12.21
CA CYS A 192 2.26 -1.77 -11.34
C CYS A 192 1.36 -0.69 -11.95
N VAL A 193 0.48 -0.10 -11.14
CA VAL A 193 -0.42 0.97 -11.62
C VAL A 193 0.34 2.25 -11.93
N GLU A 194 1.49 2.43 -11.29
CA GLU A 194 2.44 3.50 -11.58
C GLU A 194 3.54 2.99 -12.52
N LYS A 195 3.66 3.60 -13.70
CA LYS A 195 4.70 3.23 -14.67
C LYS A 195 6.11 3.54 -14.18
N PHE A 196 6.26 4.57 -13.34
CA PHE A 196 7.55 5.13 -12.93
C PHE A 196 7.63 5.36 -11.42
N TYR A 197 7.09 4.46 -10.61
CA TYR A 197 7.24 4.55 -9.16
C TYR A 197 8.69 4.34 -8.75
N HIS A 198 9.27 5.34 -8.09
CA HIS A 198 10.55 5.25 -7.40
C HIS A 198 10.33 5.04 -5.91
N PHE A 199 11.06 4.10 -5.30
CA PHE A 199 10.95 3.81 -3.87
C PHE A 199 11.48 4.98 -3.05
N THR A 200 10.72 5.38 -2.04
CA THR A 200 11.14 6.39 -1.06
C THR A 200 12.36 5.90 -0.26
N PRO A 201 13.12 6.81 0.39
CA PRO A 201 14.29 6.40 1.15
C PRO A 201 14.00 5.36 2.24
N ILE A 202 12.82 5.41 2.89
CA ILE A 202 12.43 4.44 3.91
C ILE A 202 12.11 3.07 3.31
N GLU A 203 11.48 3.03 2.13
CA GLU A 203 11.20 1.77 1.41
C GLU A 203 12.49 1.10 0.92
N ILE A 204 13.46 1.90 0.47
CA ILE A 204 14.81 1.43 0.13
C ILE A 204 15.50 0.90 1.39
N LEU A 205 15.48 1.66 2.48
CA LEU A 205 16.09 1.29 3.77
C LEU A 205 15.54 -0.04 4.31
N GLN A 206 14.22 -0.23 4.27
CA GLN A 206 13.58 -1.49 4.66
C GLN A 206 14.09 -2.66 3.81
N THR A 207 14.11 -2.50 2.49
CA THR A 207 14.60 -3.54 1.56
C THR A 207 16.06 -3.91 1.82
N VAL A 208 16.88 -2.91 2.12
CA VAL A 208 18.32 -3.02 2.38
C VAL A 208 18.58 -3.76 3.69
N ILE A 209 17.89 -3.41 4.77
CA ILE A 209 18.03 -4.06 6.07
C ILE A 209 17.61 -5.53 6.01
N VAL A 210 16.52 -5.85 5.30
CA VAL A 210 16.02 -7.23 5.13
C VAL A 210 17.04 -8.14 4.44
N ARG A 211 17.87 -7.59 3.54
CA ARG A 211 18.90 -8.38 2.84
C ARG A 211 20.09 -8.73 3.73
N GLY A 212 20.27 -8.04 4.86
CA GLY A 212 21.22 -8.42 5.92
C GLY A 212 22.71 -8.20 5.65
N ASP A 213 23.14 -7.90 4.41
CA ASP A 213 24.56 -7.78 4.04
C ASP A 213 24.90 -6.39 3.48
N VAL A 214 24.76 -5.37 4.33
CA VAL A 214 24.89 -3.98 3.91
C VAL A 214 25.74 -3.20 4.91
N ASP A 215 26.70 -2.47 4.37
CA ASP A 215 27.55 -1.57 5.14
C ASP A 215 26.75 -0.53 5.94
N ARG A 216 27.19 -0.31 7.19
CA ARG A 216 26.54 0.62 8.13
C ARG A 216 26.61 2.06 7.62
N CYS A 217 27.66 2.45 6.91
CA CYS A 217 27.75 3.80 6.35
C CYS A 217 26.69 4.02 5.26
N TYR A 218 26.39 2.98 4.47
CA TYR A 218 25.30 3.04 3.49
C TYR A 218 23.94 3.13 4.16
N ILE A 219 23.68 2.34 5.22
CA ILE A 219 22.45 2.45 6.02
C ILE A 219 22.30 3.86 6.60
N GLU A 220 23.36 4.42 7.19
CA GLU A 220 23.34 5.80 7.70
C GLU A 220 23.02 6.82 6.60
N SER A 221 23.59 6.64 5.40
CA SER A 221 23.30 7.52 4.25
C SER A 221 21.82 7.46 3.84
N LEU A 222 21.20 6.28 3.85
CA LEU A 222 19.77 6.13 3.56
C LEU A 222 18.89 6.76 4.64
N VAL A 223 19.29 6.65 5.92
CA VAL A 223 18.61 7.36 7.01
C VAL A 223 18.71 8.88 6.78
N ARG A 224 19.88 9.41 6.42
CA ARG A 224 20.03 10.85 6.07
C ARG A 224 19.10 11.26 4.93
N CYS A 225 19.01 10.46 3.87
CA CYS A 225 18.06 10.69 2.77
C CYS A 225 16.61 10.66 3.26
N HIS A 226 16.25 9.78 4.19
CA HIS A 226 14.91 9.74 4.78
C HIS A 226 14.62 10.99 5.62
N LEU A 227 15.56 11.44 6.46
CA LEU A 227 15.41 12.67 7.23
C LEU A 227 15.22 13.88 6.30
N GLU A 228 16.00 13.98 5.23
CA GLU A 228 15.83 15.01 4.21
C GLU A 228 14.45 14.91 3.54
N TYR A 229 14.02 13.71 3.14
CA TYR A 229 12.71 13.48 2.53
C TYR A 229 11.58 14.01 3.43
N VAL A 230 11.64 13.68 4.73
CA VAL A 230 10.64 14.14 5.69
C VAL A 230 10.68 15.66 5.87
N ASN A 231 11.86 16.24 6.13
CA ASN A 231 12.00 17.65 6.48
C ASN A 231 11.77 18.61 5.31
N SER A 232 12.20 18.22 4.11
CA SER A 232 12.17 19.08 2.93
C SER A 232 10.91 18.89 2.10
N TYR A 233 10.24 17.73 2.18
CA TYR A 233 9.09 17.43 1.32
C TYR A 233 7.84 17.10 2.12
N VAL A 234 7.88 16.08 3.01
CA VAL A 234 6.67 15.64 3.73
C VAL A 234 6.10 16.75 4.62
N LEU A 235 6.92 17.35 5.47
CA LEU A 235 6.48 18.41 6.39
C LEU A 235 6.15 19.74 5.68
N ARG A 236 6.54 19.89 4.41
CA ARG A 236 6.34 21.11 3.62
C ARG A 236 5.28 20.95 2.52
N SER A 237 4.59 19.81 2.50
CA SER A 237 3.58 19.50 1.50
C SER A 237 2.23 19.30 2.17
N TRP A 238 1.17 19.65 1.43
CA TRP A 238 -0.21 19.53 1.89
C TRP A 238 -0.65 18.08 2.06
N ASN A 239 -0.11 17.18 1.23
CA ASN A 239 -0.43 15.76 1.25
C ASN A 239 0.78 14.92 0.83
N ARG A 240 0.63 13.60 0.97
CA ARG A 240 1.67 12.61 0.72
C ARG A 240 2.07 12.55 -0.75
N ASP A 241 1.10 12.63 -1.65
CA ASP A 241 1.31 12.57 -3.09
C ASP A 241 2.17 13.75 -3.56
N LEU A 242 1.84 14.97 -3.13
CA LEU A 242 2.62 16.16 -3.44
C LEU A 242 4.06 16.07 -2.91
N ALA A 243 4.23 15.59 -1.68
CA ALA A 243 5.57 15.36 -1.10
C ALA A 243 6.38 14.38 -1.95
N TYR A 244 5.75 13.28 -2.34
CA TYR A 244 6.38 12.24 -3.15
C TYR A 244 6.81 12.77 -4.52
N TYR A 245 5.90 13.37 -5.29
CA TYR A 245 6.21 13.79 -6.65
C TYR A 245 7.19 14.97 -6.71
N ARG A 246 7.14 15.90 -5.74
CA ARG A 246 8.17 16.94 -5.60
C ARG A 246 9.54 16.35 -5.30
N TRP A 247 9.60 15.35 -4.43
CA TRP A 247 10.86 14.66 -4.13
C TRP A 247 11.40 13.91 -5.35
N VAL A 248 10.53 13.19 -6.08
CA VAL A 248 10.94 12.48 -7.30
C VAL A 248 11.45 13.46 -8.36
N ASP A 249 10.74 14.57 -8.58
CA ASP A 249 11.16 15.59 -9.53
C ASP A 249 12.53 16.18 -9.15
N ASP A 250 12.72 16.58 -7.90
CA ASP A 250 13.98 17.17 -7.44
C ASP A 250 15.15 16.16 -7.47
N LYS A 251 14.97 15.00 -6.83
CA LYS A 251 16.05 14.04 -6.53
C LYS A 251 16.29 12.99 -7.61
N ILE A 252 15.35 12.76 -8.52
CA ILE A 252 15.44 11.69 -9.53
C ILE A 252 15.37 12.29 -10.96
N PRO A 253 16.47 12.90 -11.47
CA PRO A 253 16.47 13.61 -12.74
C PRO A 253 15.92 12.84 -13.94
N ARG A 254 16.09 11.51 -13.95
CA ARG A 254 15.61 10.62 -15.02
C ARG A 254 14.08 10.53 -15.12
N LEU A 255 13.35 10.92 -14.06
CA LEU A 255 11.89 10.85 -14.00
C LEU A 255 11.20 12.21 -14.17
N ARG A 256 11.96 13.32 -14.25
CA ARG A 256 11.39 14.67 -14.45
C ARG A 256 10.56 14.78 -15.72
N SER A 257 11.02 14.19 -16.82
CA SER A 257 10.28 14.22 -18.10
C SER A 257 8.96 13.43 -18.06
N CYS A 258 8.75 12.60 -17.04
CA CYS A 258 7.53 11.84 -16.83
C CYS A 258 6.51 12.55 -15.93
N LEU A 259 6.88 13.68 -15.31
CA LEU A 259 6.08 14.42 -14.34
C LEU A 259 6.10 15.90 -14.74
N ARG A 260 5.02 16.44 -15.30
CA ARG A 260 5.00 17.89 -15.60
C ARG A 260 4.75 18.65 -14.29
N GLU A 261 5.52 19.71 -14.00
CA GLU A 261 5.40 20.50 -12.76
C GLU A 261 3.95 20.98 -12.49
N PHE A 262 3.20 21.33 -13.53
CA PHE A 262 1.79 21.70 -13.42
C PHE A 262 0.91 20.54 -12.89
N GLU A 263 1.18 19.30 -13.32
CA GLU A 263 0.45 18.10 -12.85
C GLU A 263 0.75 17.80 -11.38
N ILE A 264 1.90 18.25 -10.86
CA ILE A 264 2.28 18.11 -9.44
C ILE A 264 1.50 19.11 -8.58
N GLU A 265 1.38 20.36 -9.03
CA GLU A 265 0.65 21.40 -8.28
C GLU A 265 -0.86 21.16 -8.23
N GLU A 266 -1.44 20.53 -9.26
CA GLU A 266 -2.83 20.06 -9.25
C GLU A 266 -3.09 18.99 -8.17
N LEU A 267 -2.06 18.32 -7.63
CA LEU A 267 -2.24 17.36 -6.55
C LEU A 267 -2.60 18.01 -5.22
N LYS A 268 -2.51 19.34 -5.09
CA LYS A 268 -2.96 20.06 -3.88
C LYS A 268 -4.45 19.89 -3.59
N VAL A 269 -5.25 19.60 -4.61
CA VAL A 269 -6.71 19.42 -4.47
C VAL A 269 -7.12 17.96 -4.29
N LEU A 270 -6.15 17.03 -4.22
CA LEU A 270 -6.37 15.61 -3.89
C LEU A 270 -6.32 15.37 -2.37
#